data_AF-A0AAV6D163-F1
#
_entry.id   AF-A0AAV6D163-F1
#
_cell.length_a   1.000
_cell.length_b   1.000
_cell.length_c   1.000
_cell.angle_alpha   90.00
_cell.angle_beta   90.00
_cell.angle_gamma   90.00
#
_symmetry.space_group_name_H-M   'P 1'
#
loop_
_entity.id
_entity.type
_entity.pdbx_description
1 polymer ?
#
loop_
_entity_poly.entity_id
_entity_poly.type
_entity_poly.pdbx_seq_one_letter_code
_entity_poly.pdbx_strand_id
1 'polypeptide(L)'
;FGYTRDVLDMEPMSDRWGAFGWDVHEVDGHDIDGMQKLVEGFDTTSGPPHVLLARTTFGRGVSYMESQIKWHYWPMSDEEYEQALAEIEGVRA
;
A
#
# COMPACT_ATOMS: atom_id res chain seq x y z
N PHE A 1 5.68 3.08 -19.38
CA PHE A 1 5.09 2.16 -18.38
C PHE A 1 6.22 1.69 -17.49
N GLY A 2 6.01 1.55 -16.19
CA GLY A 2 7.09 1.30 -15.25
C GLY A 2 6.64 1.56 -13.82
N TYR A 3 7.54 1.38 -12.86
CA TYR A 3 7.30 1.85 -11.50
C TYR A 3 7.23 3.38 -11.51
N THR A 4 6.50 3.96 -10.56
CA THR A 4 6.39 5.42 -10.42
C THR A 4 7.76 6.10 -10.43
N ARG A 5 8.76 5.56 -9.72
CA ARG A 5 10.14 6.07 -9.68
C ARG A 5 10.83 6.16 -11.05
N ASP A 6 10.47 5.26 -11.98
CA ASP A 6 11.10 5.20 -13.32
C ASP A 6 10.37 6.10 -14.33
N VAL A 7 9.14 6.52 -14.03
CA VAL A 7 8.30 7.34 -14.91
C VAL A 7 8.28 8.80 -14.46
N LEU A 8 8.01 9.04 -13.19
CA LEU A 8 8.02 10.34 -12.55
C LEU A 8 8.33 10.14 -11.07
N ASP A 9 9.59 10.32 -10.69
CA ASP A 9 9.99 10.12 -9.31
C ASP A 9 9.34 11.17 -8.39
N MET A 10 8.72 10.66 -7.33
CA MET A 10 7.97 11.45 -6.36
C MET A 10 8.53 11.38 -4.94
N GLU A 11 9.61 10.63 -4.72
CA GLU A 11 10.17 10.46 -3.38
C GLU A 11 11.09 11.63 -2.98
N PRO A 12 11.24 11.90 -1.67
CA PRO A 12 10.46 11.34 -0.56
C PRO A 12 9.06 11.97 -0.47
N MET A 13 8.02 11.13 -0.43
CA MET A 13 6.63 11.61 -0.35
C MET A 13 6.32 12.29 1.00
N SER A 14 7.03 11.90 2.07
CA SER A 14 6.88 12.49 3.40
C SER A 14 7.25 13.96 3.44
N ASP A 15 8.38 14.35 2.85
CA ASP A 15 8.81 15.75 2.79
C ASP A 15 7.82 16.61 1.99
N ARG A 16 7.24 16.04 0.93
CA ARG A 16 6.26 16.75 0.10
C ARG A 16 5.00 17.08 0.88
N TRP A 17 4.41 16.10 1.56
CA TRP A 17 3.23 16.35 2.41
C TRP A 17 3.55 17.28 3.57
N GLY A 18 4.70 17.09 4.21
CA GLY A 18 5.18 17.98 5.28
C GLY A 18 5.32 19.43 4.82
N ALA A 19 5.79 19.67 3.59
CA ALA A 19 5.88 21.01 3.01
C ALA A 19 4.50 21.68 2.81
N PHE A 20 3.43 20.89 2.66
CA PHE A 20 2.04 21.37 2.65
C PHE A 20 1.44 21.51 4.06
N GLY A 21 2.21 21.29 5.11
CA GLY A 21 1.77 21.44 6.51
C GLY A 21 0.94 20.28 7.05
N TRP A 22 1.03 19.10 6.43
CA TRP A 22 0.36 17.90 6.94
C TRP A 22 1.16 17.24 8.05
N ASP A 23 0.47 16.57 8.97
CA ASP A 23 1.10 15.63 9.91
C ASP A 23 1.29 14.28 9.22
N VAL A 24 2.54 13.88 9.04
CA VAL A 24 2.93 12.78 8.16
C VAL A 24 3.36 11.57 8.97
N HIS A 25 2.72 10.44 8.72
CA HIS A 25 3.00 9.17 9.38
C HIS A 25 3.38 8.10 8.35
N GLU A 26 4.57 7.50 8.46
CA GLU A 26 4.93 6.34 7.63
C GLU A 26 4.66 5.04 8.40
N VAL A 27 4.00 4.07 7.75
CA VAL A 27 3.56 2.82 8.38
C VAL A 27 3.80 1.61 7.47
N ASP A 28 3.89 0.42 8.07
CA ASP A 28 3.75 -0.83 7.31
C ASP A 28 2.28 -0.98 6.87
N GLY A 29 2.05 -0.96 5.55
CA GLY A 29 0.72 -1.07 4.96
C GLY A 29 0.09 -2.45 5.08
N HIS A 30 0.82 -3.45 5.59
CA HIS A 30 0.32 -4.80 5.84
C HIS A 30 0.09 -5.09 7.33
N ASP A 31 0.39 -4.14 8.22
CA ASP A 31 0.09 -4.22 9.65
C ASP A 31 -1.24 -3.51 9.96
N ILE A 32 -2.36 -4.21 9.76
CA ILE A 32 -3.70 -3.65 9.95
C ILE A 32 -3.89 -3.19 11.40
N ASP A 33 -3.45 -3.98 12.37
CA ASP A 33 -3.61 -3.65 13.79
C ASP A 33 -2.80 -2.41 14.19
N GLY A 34 -1.57 -2.31 13.69
CA GLY A 34 -0.72 -1.13 13.89
C GLY A 34 -1.31 0.12 13.25
N MET A 35 -1.77 0.02 12.00
CA MET A 35 -2.44 1.13 11.32
C MET A 35 -3.73 1.56 12.03
N GLN A 36 -4.55 0.61 12.49
CA GLN A 36 -5.78 0.91 13.20
C GLN A 36 -5.50 1.65 14.52
N LYS A 37 -4.57 1.14 15.33
CA LYS A 37 -4.16 1.79 16.60
C LYS A 37 -3.64 3.21 16.38
N LEU A 38 -2.89 3.43 15.30
CA LEU A 38 -2.39 4.75 14.96
C LEU A 38 -3.55 5.70 14.61
N VAL A 39 -4.45 5.27 13.73
CA VAL A 39 -5.61 6.07 13.29
C VAL A 39 -6.54 6.41 14.46
N GLU A 40 -6.78 5.46 15.37
CA GLU A 40 -7.57 5.67 16.60
C GLU A 40 -6.93 6.71 17.54
N GLY A 41 -5.62 6.93 17.45
CA GLY A 41 -4.89 7.90 18.25
C GLY A 41 -4.93 9.35 17.71
N PHE A 42 -5.44 9.58 16.50
CA PHE A 42 -5.44 10.92 15.91
C PHE A 42 -6.51 11.84 16.51
N ASP A 43 -6.11 13.07 16.85
CA ASP A 43 -7.06 14.16 17.00
C ASP A 43 -7.49 14.63 15.60
N THR A 44 -8.75 14.40 15.26
CA THR A 44 -9.37 14.81 14.00
C THR A 44 -10.22 16.07 14.13
N THR A 45 -10.25 16.66 15.33
CA THR A 45 -11.04 17.86 15.65
C THR A 45 -10.21 19.14 15.66
N SER A 46 -8.89 19.01 15.79
CA SER A 46 -7.96 20.14 15.82
C SER A 46 -6.60 19.77 15.20
N GLY A 47 -5.82 20.79 14.83
CA GLY A 47 -4.48 20.60 14.26
C GLY A 47 -4.45 20.46 12.72
N PRO A 48 -3.27 20.14 12.16
CA PRO A 48 -3.10 19.89 10.73
C PRO A 48 -3.80 18.60 10.30
N PRO A 49 -4.13 18.45 9.00
CA PRO A 49 -4.61 17.18 8.48
C PRO A 49 -3.52 16.09 8.57
N HIS A 50 -3.96 14.85 8.83
CA HIS A 50 -3.09 13.67 8.93
C HIS A 50 -2.98 12.96 7.58
N VAL A 51 -1.79 12.49 7.22
CA VAL A 51 -1.55 11.57 6.10
C VAL A 51 -0.77 10.35 6.55
N LEU A 52 -1.22 9.17 6.11
CA LEU A 52 -0.55 7.90 6.34
C LEU A 52 0.06 7.42 5.03
N LEU A 53 1.39 7.37 5.00
CA LEU A 53 2.16 6.81 3.92
C LEU A 53 2.39 5.33 4.19
N ALA A 54 1.42 4.51 3.79
CA ALA A 54 1.47 3.06 3.95
C ALA A 54 2.43 2.42 2.94
N ARG A 55 3.51 1.83 3.43
CA ARG A 55 4.48 1.07 2.62
C ARG A 55 3.88 -0.30 2.31
N THR A 56 3.56 -0.56 1.04
CA THR A 56 2.88 -1.79 0.60
C THR A 56 3.69 -2.57 -0.44
N THR A 57 3.31 -3.83 -0.61
CA THR A 57 3.79 -4.72 -1.66
C THR A 57 2.62 -4.95 -2.59
N PHE A 58 2.71 -4.45 -3.82
CA PHE A 58 1.68 -4.67 -4.82
C PHE A 58 1.53 -6.17 -5.07
N GLY A 59 0.30 -6.71 -5.01
CA GLY A 59 0.04 -8.14 -5.17
C GLY A 59 0.35 -9.01 -3.94
N ARG A 60 0.55 -8.42 -2.75
CA ARG A 60 0.85 -9.16 -1.50
C ARG A 60 -0.10 -10.34 -1.30
N GLY A 61 0.47 -11.51 -1.02
CA GLY A 61 -0.29 -12.74 -0.74
C GLY A 61 -0.60 -13.58 -1.98
N VAL A 62 -0.23 -13.12 -3.18
CA VAL A 62 -0.26 -13.92 -4.41
C VAL A 62 1.14 -13.93 -5.02
N SER A 63 1.78 -15.09 -4.98
CA SER A 63 3.20 -15.33 -5.27
C SER A 63 3.65 -14.78 -6.63
N TYR A 64 2.84 -14.98 -7.68
CA TYR A 64 3.15 -14.54 -9.03
C TYR A 64 2.80 -13.06 -9.27
N MET A 65 2.07 -12.41 -8.34
CA MET A 65 1.69 -11.01 -8.43
C MET A 65 2.62 -10.06 -7.69
N GLU A 66 3.30 -10.54 -6.65
CA GLU A 66 4.11 -9.68 -5.80
C GLU A 66 5.15 -8.88 -6.58
N SER A 67 5.03 -7.56 -6.50
CA SER A 67 5.89 -6.59 -7.18
C SER A 67 5.99 -6.80 -8.70
N GLN A 68 4.96 -7.33 -9.35
CA GLN A 68 4.95 -7.53 -10.80
C GLN A 68 4.04 -6.52 -11.52
N ILE A 69 4.65 -5.61 -12.30
CA ILE A 69 3.93 -4.56 -13.07
C ILE A 69 2.87 -5.14 -14.02
N LYS A 70 3.08 -6.36 -14.54
CA LYS A 70 2.14 -7.05 -15.44
C LYS A 70 0.70 -6.99 -14.91
N TRP A 71 0.50 -7.18 -13.60
CA TRP A 71 -0.82 -7.28 -12.98
C TRP A 71 -1.54 -5.96 -12.74
N HIS A 72 -0.90 -4.83 -13.05
CA HIS A 72 -1.63 -3.57 -13.16
C HIS A 72 -2.45 -3.49 -14.46
N TYR A 73 -2.09 -4.26 -15.49
CA TYR A 73 -2.64 -4.12 -16.84
C TYR A 73 -3.33 -5.39 -17.38
N TRP A 74 -2.89 -6.57 -16.97
CA TRP A 74 -3.37 -7.84 -17.53
C TRP A 74 -4.49 -8.47 -16.70
N PRO A 75 -5.54 -9.02 -17.36
CA PRO A 75 -6.48 -9.92 -16.67
C PRO A 75 -5.79 -11.25 -16.35
N MET A 76 -6.28 -11.93 -15.31
CA MET A 76 -5.91 -13.31 -15.00
C MET A 76 -6.55 -14.30 -15.97
N SER A 77 -5.88 -15.42 -16.22
CA SER A 77 -6.54 -16.64 -16.70
C SER A 77 -7.34 -17.32 -15.59
N ASP A 78 -8.20 -18.28 -15.95
CA ASP A 78 -8.92 -19.10 -14.97
C ASP A 78 -7.95 -19.87 -14.05
N GLU A 79 -6.83 -20.36 -14.59
CA GLU A 79 -5.80 -21.08 -13.83
C GLU A 79 -5.08 -20.18 -12.83
N GLU A 80 -4.71 -18.97 -13.26
CA GLU A 80 -4.07 -17.95 -12.41
C GLU A 80 -5.04 -17.53 -11.29
N TYR A 81 -6.33 -17.37 -11.61
CA TYR A 81 -7.37 -17.04 -10.63
C TYR A 81 -7.50 -18.11 -9.54
N GLU A 82 -7.61 -19.39 -9.91
CA GLU A 82 -7.72 -20.49 -8.94
C GLU A 82 -6.47 -20.58 -8.06
N GLN A 83 -5.27 -20.36 -8.62
CA GLN A 83 -4.04 -20.29 -7.83
C GLN A 83 -4.07 -19.13 -6.83
N ALA A 84 -4.44 -17.92 -7.26
CA ALA A 84 -4.49 -16.76 -6.39
C ALA A 84 -5.47 -16.94 -5.22
N LEU A 85 -6.64 -17.54 -5.48
CA LEU A 85 -7.61 -17.87 -4.44
C LEU A 85 -7.01 -18.82 -3.40
N ALA A 86 -6.39 -19.91 -3.84
CA ALA A 86 -5.78 -20.88 -2.94
C ALA A 86 -4.67 -20.27 -2.07
N GLU A 87 -3.86 -19.37 -2.64
CA GLU A 87 -2.79 -18.68 -1.92
C GLU A 87 -3.36 -17.68 -0.89
N ILE A 88 -4.38 -16.91 -1.25
CA ILE A 88 -5.02 -15.94 -0.32
C ILE A 88 -5.71 -16.66 0.84
N GLU A 89 -6.41 -17.77 0.58
CA GLU A 89 -7.05 -18.57 1.63
C GLU A 89 -6.01 -19.17 2.58
N GLY A 90 -4.88 -19.66 2.05
CA GLY A 90 -3.77 -20.16 2.85
C GLY A 90 -3.09 -19.11 3.72
N VAL A 91 -3.10 -17.83 3.30
CA VAL A 91 -2.56 -16.70 4.09
C VAL A 91 -3.53 -16.20 5.16
N ARG A 92 -4.84 -16.41 4.96
CA ARG A 92 -5.90 -16.00 5.91
C ARG A 92 -6.19 -17.02 7.02
N ALA A 93 -5.72 -18.26 6.87
CA ALA A 93 -5.85 -19.34 7.84
C ALA A 93 -4.80 -19.24 8.95
#